data_AF-A0A7Y4SIY7-F1
#
_entry.id   AF-A0A7Y4SIY7-F1
#
_cell.length_a   1.000
_cell.length_b   1.000
_cell.length_c   1.000
_cell.angle_alpha   90.00
_cell.angle_beta   90.00
_cell.angle_gamma   90.00
#
_symmetry.space_group_name_H-M   'P 1'
#
loop_
_entity.id
_entity.type
_entity.pdbx_description
1 polymer ?
#
loop_
_entity_poly.entity_id
_entity_poly.type
_entity_poly.pdbx_seq_one_letter_code
_entity_poly.pdbx_strand_id
1 'polypeptide(L)'
;MDIIRSIVAVLGGIGLISIVVEALEFTLVNAVSGGTITDMQGYFAVRNQPAILVAKLGYNSVGAVLGGYLTAKVAGRQEMRHGWAAAIVQTAGLVWGFTGGEFAAFTPVWMRIALVLVTGPAMLAGASIRARAVRSGT
;
A
#
# COMPACT_ATOMS: atom_id res chain seq x y z
N MET A 1 -9.00 -10.65 -22.42
CA MET A 1 -8.96 -10.71 -20.94
C MET A 1 -10.25 -10.08 -20.48
N ASP A 2 -11.03 -10.79 -19.70
CA ASP A 2 -12.39 -10.35 -19.36
C ASP A 2 -12.33 -9.18 -18.36
N ILE A 3 -13.26 -8.25 -18.49
CA ILE A 3 -13.33 -7.02 -17.68
C ILE A 3 -13.30 -7.37 -16.18
N ILE A 4 -14.02 -8.42 -15.78
CA ILE A 4 -14.07 -8.91 -14.40
C ILE A 4 -12.67 -9.26 -13.89
N ARG A 5 -11.85 -9.95 -14.69
CA ARG A 5 -10.48 -10.33 -14.30
C ARG A 5 -9.58 -9.11 -14.14
N SER A 6 -9.77 -8.09 -14.97
CA SER A 6 -9.02 -6.82 -14.86
C SER A 6 -9.34 -6.10 -13.55
N ILE A 7 -10.63 -5.99 -13.22
CA ILE A 7 -11.11 -5.39 -11.97
C ILE A 7 -10.55 -6.16 -10.77
N VAL A 8 -10.68 -7.49 -10.77
CA VAL A 8 -10.17 -8.36 -9.70
C VAL A 8 -8.66 -8.22 -9.53
N ALA A 9 -7.90 -8.07 -10.61
CA ALA A 9 -6.45 -7.89 -10.52
C ALA A 9 -6.08 -6.57 -9.81
N VAL A 10 -6.74 -5.47 -10.18
CA VAL A 10 -6.47 -4.14 -9.59
C VAL A 10 -6.95 -4.09 -8.15
N LEU A 11 -8.22 -4.41 -7.91
CA LEU A 11 -8.82 -4.37 -6.58
C LEU A 11 -8.20 -5.40 -5.64
N GLY A 12 -7.82 -6.58 -6.14
CA GLY A 12 -7.17 -7.61 -5.34
C GLY A 12 -5.77 -7.19 -4.87
N GLY A 13 -4.99 -6.51 -5.72
CA GLY A 13 -3.69 -5.96 -5.32
C GLY A 13 -3.83 -4.82 -4.31
N ILE A 14 -4.77 -3.91 -4.52
CA ILE A 14 -5.07 -2.81 -3.59
C ILE A 14 -5.57 -3.35 -2.25
N GLY A 15 -6.52 -4.29 -2.28
CA GLY A 15 -7.05 -4.92 -1.08
C GLY A 15 -5.98 -5.66 -0.28
N LEU A 16 -5.03 -6.33 -0.95
CA LEU A 16 -3.89 -6.94 -0.28
C LEU A 16 -3.03 -5.90 0.45
N ILE A 17 -2.77 -4.74 -0.17
CA ILE A 17 -2.02 -3.65 0.48
C ILE A 17 -2.76 -3.22 1.76
N SER A 18 -4.06 -2.93 1.68
CA SER A 18 -4.86 -2.53 2.83
C SER A 18 -4.80 -3.57 3.96
N ILE A 19 -5.07 -4.84 3.66
CA ILE A 19 -5.07 -5.92 4.66
C ILE A 19 -3.71 -6.02 5.36
N VAL A 20 -2.61 -6.03 4.60
CA VAL A 20 -1.26 -6.20 5.15
C VAL A 20 -0.84 -4.97 5.94
N VAL A 21 -1.00 -3.77 5.37
CA VAL A 21 -0.53 -2.52 5.96
C VAL A 21 -1.33 -2.18 7.21
N GLU A 22 -2.65 -2.32 7.18
CA GLU A 22 -3.51 -2.03 8.34
C GLU A 22 -3.26 -3.03 9.46
N ALA A 23 -3.20 -4.33 9.16
CA ALA A 23 -2.92 -5.35 10.18
C ALA A 23 -1.56 -5.12 10.85
N LEU A 24 -0.52 -4.81 10.07
CA LEU A 24 0.81 -4.51 10.62
C LEU A 24 0.81 -3.22 11.43
N GLU A 25 0.12 -2.18 10.98
CA GLU A 25 0.01 -0.91 11.70
C GLU A 25 -0.69 -1.08 13.05
N PHE A 26 -1.87 -1.69 13.07
CA PHE A 26 -2.60 -1.95 14.31
C PHE A 26 -1.79 -2.82 15.27
N THR A 27 -1.14 -3.86 14.75
CA THR A 27 -0.29 -4.73 15.58
C THR A 27 0.88 -3.95 16.18
N LEU A 28 1.58 -3.15 15.36
CA LEU A 28 2.74 -2.39 15.81
C LEU A 28 2.34 -1.31 16.82
N VAL A 29 1.25 -0.58 16.56
CA VAL A 29 0.75 0.45 17.48
C VAL A 29 0.36 -0.16 18.82
N ASN A 30 -0.40 -1.26 18.82
CA ASN A 30 -0.80 -1.95 20.05
C ASN A 30 0.40 -2.56 20.81
N ALA A 31 1.41 -3.05 20.08
CA ALA A 31 2.62 -3.59 20.69
C ALA A 31 3.44 -2.48 21.38
N VAL A 32 3.55 -1.30 20.76
CA VAL A 32 4.30 -0.16 21.31
C VAL A 32 3.55 0.53 22.45
N SER A 33 2.22 0.57 22.41
CA SER A 33 1.41 1.15 23.50
C SER A 33 1.35 0.29 24.75
N GLY A 34 1.75 -0.99 24.69
CA GLY A 34 1.68 -1.92 25.81
C GLY A 34 0.25 -2.35 26.19
N GLY A 35 -0.72 -2.16 25.27
CA GLY A 35 -2.13 -2.46 25.50
C GLY A 35 -3.03 -1.98 24.36
N THR A 36 -4.29 -2.44 24.36
CA THR A 36 -5.26 -2.08 23.31
C THR A 36 -5.65 -0.61 23.43
N ILE A 37 -5.41 0.17 22.37
CA ILE A 37 -5.87 1.55 22.28
C ILE A 37 -7.32 1.56 21.80
N THR A 38 -8.22 2.16 22.58
CA THR A 38 -9.66 2.22 22.26
C THR A 38 -10.14 3.57 21.75
N ASP A 39 -9.30 4.59 21.80
CA ASP A 39 -9.63 5.94 21.36
C ASP A 39 -8.70 6.44 20.22
N MET A 40 -9.25 7.31 19.38
CA MET A 40 -8.56 7.81 18.20
C MET A 40 -7.33 8.67 18.55
N GLN A 41 -7.39 9.41 19.66
CA GLN A 41 -6.32 10.32 20.06
C GLN A 41 -5.07 9.57 20.51
N GLY A 42 -5.24 8.55 21.36
CA GLY A 42 -4.18 7.65 21.78
C GLY A 42 -3.54 6.93 20.58
N TYR A 43 -4.36 6.53 19.60
CA TYR A 43 -3.89 5.83 18.41
C TYR A 43 -2.91 6.69 17.61
N PHE A 44 -3.29 7.95 17.32
CA PHE A 44 -2.42 8.87 16.59
C PHE A 44 -1.22 9.35 17.39
N ALA A 45 -1.31 9.44 18.72
CA ALA A 45 -0.18 9.79 19.57
C ALA A 45 0.95 8.75 19.47
N VAL A 46 0.61 7.46 19.46
CA VAL A 46 1.58 6.37 19.30
C VAL A 46 2.02 6.25 17.85
N ARG A 47 1.07 6.18 16.90
CA ARG A 47 1.34 6.03 15.47
C ARG A 47 2.29 7.09 14.90
N ASN A 48 2.22 8.32 15.40
CA ASN A 48 3.05 9.43 14.92
C ASN A 48 4.45 9.48 15.55
N GLN A 49 4.80 8.52 16.42
CA GLN A 49 6.17 8.41 16.90
C GLN A 49 7.13 8.15 15.72
N PRO A 50 8.32 8.79 15.67
CA PRO A 50 9.23 8.70 14.54
C PRO A 50 9.58 7.26 14.13
N ALA A 51 9.80 6.37 15.12
CA ALA A 51 10.10 4.96 14.87
C ALA A 51 8.95 4.23 14.14
N ILE A 52 7.70 4.48 14.53
CA ILE A 52 6.53 3.88 13.89
C ILE A 52 6.33 4.45 12.49
N LEU A 53 6.56 5.74 12.28
CA LEU A 53 6.48 6.35 10.94
C LEU A 53 7.52 5.78 9.98
N VAL A 54 8.75 5.55 10.43
CA VAL A 54 9.79 4.89 9.63
C VAL A 54 9.39 3.44 9.33
N ALA A 55 8.92 2.70 10.32
CA ALA A 55 8.39 1.35 10.11
C ALA A 55 7.24 1.36 9.09
N LYS A 56 6.35 2.35 9.17
CA LYS A 56 5.22 2.56 8.26
C LYS A 56 5.63 2.78 6.83
N LEU A 57 6.72 3.51 6.57
CA LEU A 57 7.29 3.58 5.23
C LEU A 57 7.78 2.21 4.77
N GLY A 58 8.47 1.48 5.64
CA GLY A 58 8.97 0.13 5.36
C GLY A 58 7.86 -0.84 4.99
N TYR A 59 6.88 -1.06 5.88
CA TYR A 59 5.81 -2.02 5.63
C TYR A 59 4.84 -1.57 4.54
N ASN A 60 4.60 -0.27 4.32
CA ASN A 60 3.85 0.18 3.14
C ASN A 60 4.58 -0.14 1.84
N SER A 61 5.89 0.08 1.79
CA SER A 61 6.68 -0.21 0.59
C SER A 61 6.65 -1.70 0.26
N VAL A 62 6.82 -2.56 1.28
CA VAL A 62 6.71 -4.02 1.12
C VAL A 62 5.30 -4.41 0.69
N GLY A 63 4.27 -3.89 1.37
CA GLY A 63 2.87 -4.12 1.01
C GLY A 63 2.58 -3.73 -0.44
N ALA A 64 3.05 -2.56 -0.87
CA ALA A 64 2.90 -2.07 -2.24
C ALA A 64 3.59 -2.97 -3.26
N VAL A 65 4.82 -3.43 -3.00
CA VAL A 65 5.51 -4.42 -3.85
C VAL A 65 4.67 -5.69 -3.97
N LEU A 66 4.17 -6.23 -2.85
CA LEU A 66 3.33 -7.43 -2.86
C LEU A 66 2.02 -7.22 -3.62
N GLY A 67 1.36 -6.08 -3.42
CA GLY A 67 0.13 -5.69 -4.12
C GLY A 67 0.34 -5.61 -5.63
N GLY A 68 1.41 -4.95 -6.07
CA GLY A 68 1.76 -4.86 -7.48
C GLY A 68 2.13 -6.21 -8.10
N TYR A 69 2.86 -7.05 -7.37
CA TYR A 69 3.16 -8.41 -7.77
C TYR A 69 1.88 -9.25 -7.94
N LEU A 70 0.94 -9.16 -6.99
CA LEU A 70 -0.33 -9.87 -7.05
C LEU A 70 -1.19 -9.38 -8.22
N THR A 71 -1.32 -8.06 -8.42
CA THR A 71 -2.04 -7.48 -9.56
C THR A 71 -1.48 -8.02 -10.87
N ALA A 72 -0.16 -7.98 -11.05
CA ALA A 72 0.50 -8.52 -12.23
C ALA A 72 0.19 -10.02 -12.40
N LYS A 73 0.29 -10.81 -11.32
CA LYS A 73 0.03 -12.25 -11.34
C LYS A 73 -1.38 -12.58 -11.80
N VAL A 74 -2.39 -11.85 -11.32
CA VAL A 74 -3.78 -12.06 -11.71
C VAL A 74 -4.03 -11.59 -13.15
N ALA A 75 -3.41 -10.48 -13.57
CA ALA A 75 -3.56 -9.89 -14.90
C ALA A 75 -2.99 -10.73 -16.06
N GLY A 76 -2.14 -11.73 -15.80
CA GLY A 76 -1.74 -12.70 -16.82
C GLY A 76 -0.86 -12.12 -17.94
N ARG A 77 -1.39 -11.87 -19.15
CA ARG A 77 -0.58 -11.41 -20.30
C ARG A 77 -0.31 -9.90 -20.31
N GLN A 78 -1.03 -9.13 -19.50
CA GLN A 78 -0.96 -7.66 -19.47
C GLN A 78 -0.48 -7.12 -18.11
N GLU A 79 0.54 -7.77 -17.55
CA GLU A 79 1.02 -7.60 -16.18
C GLU A 79 1.37 -6.14 -15.86
N MET A 80 2.23 -5.54 -16.69
CA MET A 80 2.67 -4.16 -16.48
C MET A 80 1.54 -3.14 -16.70
N ARG A 81 0.62 -3.37 -17.64
CA ARG A 81 -0.50 -2.43 -17.87
C ARG A 81 -1.41 -2.35 -16.64
N HIS A 82 -1.72 -3.49 -16.04
CA HIS A 82 -2.52 -3.55 -14.81
C HIS A 82 -1.73 -3.10 -13.58
N GLY A 83 -0.43 -3.38 -13.52
CA GLY A 83 0.46 -2.84 -12.49
C GLY A 83 0.46 -1.31 -12.50
N TRP A 84 0.55 -0.67 -13.67
CA TRP A 84 0.41 0.79 -13.81
C TRP A 84 -0.96 1.29 -13.39
N ALA A 85 -2.04 0.65 -13.85
CA ALA A 85 -3.39 1.03 -13.47
C ALA A 85 -3.58 0.99 -11.94
N ALA A 86 -3.14 -0.10 -11.30
CA ALA A 86 -3.26 -0.25 -9.86
C ALA A 86 -2.36 0.73 -9.09
N ALA A 87 -1.14 0.98 -9.56
CA ALA A 87 -0.25 2.00 -8.97
C ALA A 87 -0.86 3.40 -9.04
N ILE A 88 -1.48 3.78 -10.17
CA ILE A 88 -2.16 5.06 -10.34
C ILE A 88 -3.35 5.15 -9.39
N VAL A 89 -4.22 4.13 -9.37
CA VAL A 89 -5.41 4.12 -8.50
C VAL A 89 -5.02 4.19 -7.02
N GLN A 90 -4.02 3.41 -6.59
CA GLN A 90 -3.52 3.43 -5.21
C GLN A 90 -2.91 4.79 -4.84
N THR A 91 -2.10 5.36 -5.73
CA THR A 91 -1.46 6.67 -5.49
C THR A 91 -2.50 7.78 -5.42
N ALA A 92 -3.50 7.77 -6.31
CA ALA A 92 -4.62 8.71 -6.27
C ALA A 92 -5.44 8.57 -4.99
N GLY A 93 -5.70 7.33 -4.54
CA GLY A 93 -6.36 7.04 -3.27
C GLY A 93 -5.58 7.60 -2.06
N LEU A 94 -4.26 7.46 -2.05
CA LEU A 94 -3.41 8.06 -1.02
C LEU A 94 -3.44 9.59 -1.04
N VAL A 95 -3.32 10.21 -2.22
CA VAL A 95 -3.42 11.67 -2.36
C VAL A 95 -4.74 12.16 -1.81
N TRP A 96 -5.85 11.55 -2.23
CA TRP A 96 -7.18 11.87 -1.72
C TRP A 96 -7.29 11.72 -0.20
N GLY A 97 -6.84 10.58 0.34
CA GLY A 97 -6.85 10.32 1.78
C GLY A 97 -6.02 11.32 2.60
N PHE A 98 -5.00 11.93 2.00
CA PHE A 98 -4.12 12.89 2.65
C PHE A 98 -4.51 14.36 2.47
N THR A 99 -5.40 14.68 1.52
CA THR A 99 -5.87 16.05 1.26
C THR A 99 -7.30 16.29 1.74
N GLY A 100 -8.20 15.33 1.55
CA GLY A 100 -9.62 15.45 1.89
C GLY A 100 -10.15 14.41 2.88
N GLY A 101 -9.32 13.44 3.27
CA GLY A 101 -9.70 12.39 4.21
C GLY A 101 -9.62 12.81 5.68
N GLU A 102 -10.35 12.10 6.55
CA GLU A 102 -10.37 12.29 8.01
C GLU A 102 -8.98 12.21 8.65
N PHE A 103 -8.05 11.48 8.01
CA PHE A 103 -6.68 11.29 8.47
C PHE A 103 -5.71 12.42 8.09
N ALA A 104 -6.17 13.39 7.29
CA ALA A 104 -5.40 14.54 6.83
C ALA A 104 -5.11 15.56 7.94
N ALA A 105 -5.71 15.48 9.12
CA ALA A 105 -5.29 16.33 10.25
C ALA A 105 -4.14 15.69 11.04
N PHE A 106 -4.05 14.35 11.04
CA PHE A 106 -3.29 13.62 12.06
C PHE A 106 -1.95 13.05 11.58
N THR A 107 -1.64 13.07 10.29
CA THR A 107 -0.37 12.51 9.79
C THR A 107 0.62 13.64 9.44
N PRO A 108 1.90 13.62 9.84
CA PRO A 108 2.86 14.66 9.44
C PRO A 108 2.96 14.83 7.92
N VAL A 109 3.07 16.06 7.42
CA VAL A 109 3.04 16.36 5.97
C VAL A 109 4.16 15.63 5.21
N TRP A 110 5.37 15.61 5.77
CA TRP A 110 6.51 14.92 5.15
C TRP A 110 6.24 13.42 4.92
N MET A 111 5.51 12.79 5.85
CA MET A 111 5.18 11.37 5.78
C MET A 111 4.15 11.10 4.68
N ARG A 112 3.18 11.99 4.50
CA ARG A 112 2.20 11.90 3.41
C ARG A 112 2.89 11.97 2.06
N ILE A 113 3.80 12.93 1.91
CA ILE A 113 4.60 13.10 0.70
C ILE A 113 5.43 11.83 0.44
N ALA A 114 6.13 11.32 1.45
CA ALA A 114 6.93 10.11 1.33
C ALA A 114 6.08 8.89 0.90
N LEU A 115 4.92 8.67 1.51
CA LEU A 115 4.04 7.56 1.16
C LEU A 115 3.50 7.68 -0.28
N VAL A 116 3.11 8.86 -0.73
CA VAL A 116 2.67 9.10 -2.11
C VAL A 116 3.81 8.83 -3.10
N LEU A 117 5.01 9.33 -2.81
CA LEU A 117 6.17 9.18 -3.70
C LEU A 117 6.69 7.75 -3.77
N VAL A 118 6.59 6.96 -2.69
CA VAL A 118 7.20 5.62 -2.63
C VAL A 118 6.22 4.52 -3.03
N THR A 119 4.93 4.63 -2.68
CA THR A 119 3.95 3.55 -2.90
C THR A 119 3.79 3.20 -4.37
N GLY A 120 3.61 4.18 -5.25
CA GLY A 120 3.46 3.96 -6.69
C GLY A 120 4.66 3.22 -7.30
N PRO A 121 5.89 3.74 -7.17
CA PRO A 121 7.10 3.06 -7.63
C PRO A 121 7.32 1.67 -7.02
N ALA A 122 7.05 1.49 -5.73
CA ALA A 122 7.14 0.18 -5.08
C ALA A 122 6.16 -0.84 -5.70
N MET A 123 4.94 -0.40 -5.98
CA MET A 123 3.93 -1.24 -6.65
C MET A 123 4.36 -1.62 -8.07
N LEU A 124 4.92 -0.68 -8.82
CA LEU A 124 5.49 -0.96 -10.15
C LEU A 124 6.68 -1.90 -10.08
N ALA A 125 7.53 -1.80 -9.06
CA ALA A 125 8.64 -2.72 -8.83
C ALA A 125 8.11 -4.15 -8.66
N GLY A 126 7.09 -4.35 -7.82
CA GLY A 126 6.41 -5.64 -7.66
C GLY A 126 5.83 -6.22 -8.95
N ALA A 127 5.11 -5.39 -9.71
CA ALA A 127 4.57 -5.79 -11.01
C ALA A 127 5.69 -6.16 -12.01
N SER A 128 6.81 -5.43 -11.98
CA SER A 128 7.96 -5.69 -12.85
C SER A 128 8.69 -6.98 -12.51
N ILE A 129 8.83 -7.32 -11.22
CA ILE A 129 9.41 -8.58 -10.76
C ILE A 129 8.61 -9.76 -11.33
N ARG A 130 7.28 -9.70 -11.21
CA ARG A 130 6.39 -10.71 -11.76
C ARG A 130 6.52 -10.83 -13.28
N ALA A 131 6.54 -9.69 -13.98
CA ALA A 131 6.61 -9.67 -15.43
C ALA A 131 7.93 -10.20 -15.99
N ARG A 132 9.04 -9.95 -15.30
CA ARG A 132 10.34 -10.55 -15.63
C ARG A 132 10.34 -12.05 -15.41
N ALA A 133 9.78 -12.52 -14.28
CA ALA A 133 9.71 -13.94 -13.97
C ALA A 133 8.92 -14.76 -15.01
N VAL A 134 7.87 -14.18 -15.63
CA VAL A 134 7.18 -14.85 -16.75
C VAL A 134 8.08 -14.96 -17.98
N ARG A 135 8.75 -13.86 -18.35
CA ARG A 135 9.58 -13.80 -19.57
C ARG A 135 10.81 -14.70 -19.50
N SER A 136 11.39 -14.90 -18.33
CA SER A 136 12.58 -15.76 -18.15
C SER A 136 12.25 -17.25 -18.13
N GLY A 137 10.98 -17.64 -17.96
CA GLY A 137 10.53 -19.03 -17.94
C GLY A 137 9.90 -19.51 -19.25
N THR A 138 9.92 -18.68 -20.29
CA THR A 138 9.47 -18.97 -21.67
C THR A 138 10.64 -18.94 -22.62
#